data_AF-A0A495VNB5-F1
#
_entry.id   AF-A0A495VNB5-F1
#
_cell.length_a   1.000
_cell.length_b   1.000
_cell.length_c   1.000
_cell.angle_alpha   90.00
_cell.angle_beta   90.00
_cell.angle_gamma   90.00
#
_symmetry.space_group_name_H-M   'P 1'
#
loop_
_entity.id
_entity.type
_entity.pdbx_description
1 polymer ?
#
loop_
_entity_poly.entity_id
_entity_poly.type
_entity_poly.pdbx_seq_one_letter_code
_entity_poly.pdbx_strand_id
1 'polypeptide(L)'
;MNVVPDIGLCITPACARRRRGAREARHGLRVCGRCADEMRDALVEIPDRWGDLDRPELIVPPVREQAARAPRGQAPGTPLNLTWSALVDARTRWVEPGDLIHPADALGGYRHRVLDTAAGRAVPYLVDGADLFHRGRGRGSGSVADICRAIAAHAELALRQEWAGHLCWAVRLVRDQLRALTGGPRPARPIGWCPELFDDGSWCGYPLWYPVAGDLECGGCGGVWPRRDWLRLADQQGVRTR
;
A
#
# COMPACT_ATOMS: atom_id res chain seq x y z
N MET A 1 11.57 19.80 -33.19
CA MET A 1 11.80 18.34 -33.26
C MET A 1 10.84 17.68 -32.29
N ASN A 2 9.83 16.97 -32.81
CA ASN A 2 8.94 16.17 -31.97
C ASN A 2 9.68 14.92 -31.56
N VAL A 3 10.22 14.92 -30.34
CA VAL A 3 10.70 13.70 -29.69
C VAL A 3 9.45 12.86 -29.44
N VAL A 4 9.26 11.82 -30.26
CA VAL A 4 8.32 10.74 -29.92
C VAL A 4 8.83 10.19 -28.59
N PRO A 5 8.09 10.32 -27.47
CA PRO A 5 8.56 9.78 -26.21
C PRO A 5 8.59 8.27 -26.37
N ASP A 6 9.76 7.70 -26.13
CA ASP A 6 9.98 6.27 -25.95
C ASP A 6 8.81 5.73 -25.10
N ILE A 7 7.99 4.84 -25.67
CA ILE A 7 6.81 4.30 -24.98
C ILE A 7 7.34 3.36 -23.92
N GLY A 8 7.74 3.94 -22.79
CA GLY A 8 8.25 3.20 -21.65
C GLY A 8 7.20 2.23 -21.15
N LEU A 9 7.65 1.09 -20.64
CA LEU A 9 6.78 0.17 -19.93
C LEU A 9 6.24 0.84 -18.66
N CYS A 10 5.03 0.46 -18.26
CA CYS A 10 4.42 0.92 -17.01
C CYS A 10 5.33 0.57 -15.83
N ILE A 11 5.78 1.58 -15.08
CA ILE A 11 6.74 1.38 -13.98
C ILE A 11 6.10 0.94 -12.67
N THR A 12 4.77 0.82 -12.58
CA THR A 12 4.11 0.30 -11.37
C THR A 12 4.57 -1.13 -11.14
N PRO A 13 5.09 -1.51 -9.94
CA PRO A 13 5.66 -2.85 -9.72
C PRO A 13 4.72 -4.01 -10.12
N ALA A 14 3.40 -3.85 -9.93
CA ALA A 14 2.37 -4.83 -10.30
C ALA A 14 2.07 -4.90 -11.82
N CYS A 15 2.34 -3.83 -12.55
CA CYS A 15 2.07 -3.72 -13.99
C CYS A 15 3.35 -4.01 -14.81
N ALA A 16 4.52 -3.54 -14.36
CA ALA A 16 5.83 -3.67 -14.99
C ALA A 16 6.31 -5.12 -15.11
N ARG A 17 5.94 -5.94 -14.13
CA ARG A 17 6.57 -7.26 -13.92
C ARG A 17 5.70 -8.44 -14.35
N ARG A 18 4.52 -8.19 -14.94
CA ARG A 18 3.56 -9.23 -15.33
C ARG A 18 4.12 -10.20 -16.37
N ARG A 19 3.97 -11.51 -16.13
CA ARG A 19 4.31 -12.59 -17.08
C ARG A 19 3.67 -12.49 -18.46
N ARG A 20 2.51 -11.83 -18.59
CA ARG A 20 1.80 -11.63 -19.87
C ARG A 20 2.28 -10.40 -20.65
N GLY A 21 3.47 -9.90 -20.33
CA GLY A 21 4.01 -8.65 -20.87
C GLY A 21 3.64 -7.45 -19.99
N ALA A 22 4.63 -6.60 -19.78
CA ALA A 22 4.43 -5.30 -19.15
C ALA A 22 3.48 -4.47 -20.01
N ARG A 23 2.54 -3.77 -19.36
CA ARG A 23 1.65 -2.85 -20.08
C ARG A 23 2.43 -1.61 -20.49
N GLU A 24 2.16 -1.09 -21.68
CA GLU A 24 2.70 0.20 -22.11
C GLU A 24 2.23 1.33 -21.18
N ALA A 25 3.14 2.25 -20.89
CA ALA A 25 2.75 3.49 -20.22
C ALA A 25 1.84 4.29 -21.16
N ARG A 26 0.84 4.96 -20.57
CA ARG A 26 -0.01 5.87 -21.33
C ARG A 26 0.83 7.06 -21.77
N HIS A 27 0.64 7.55 -22.99
CA HIS A 27 1.42 8.65 -23.56
C HIS A 27 1.60 9.83 -22.56
N GLY A 28 2.86 10.19 -22.31
CA GLY A 28 3.24 11.26 -21.39
C GLY A 28 3.20 10.90 -19.90
N LEU A 29 2.83 9.67 -19.53
CA LEU A 29 2.89 9.14 -18.17
C LEU A 29 3.97 8.05 -18.07
N ARG A 30 4.36 7.69 -16.84
CA ARG A 30 5.24 6.55 -16.56
C ARG A 30 4.47 5.27 -16.24
N VAL A 31 3.14 5.34 -16.13
CA VAL A 31 2.27 4.20 -15.80
C VAL A 31 1.22 3.97 -16.89
N CYS A 32 0.71 2.73 -17.00
CA CYS A 32 -0.39 2.41 -17.91
C CYS A 32 -1.71 3.02 -17.44
N GLY A 33 -2.68 3.17 -18.35
CA GLY A 33 -4.00 3.74 -18.05
C GLY A 33 -4.69 3.07 -16.86
N ARG A 34 -4.72 1.74 -16.83
CA ARG A 34 -5.31 0.99 -15.69
C ARG A 34 -4.66 1.32 -14.34
N CYS A 35 -3.33 1.33 -14.29
CA CYS A 35 -2.61 1.60 -13.03
C CYS A 35 -2.86 3.07 -12.58
N ALA A 36 -3.02 4.01 -13.52
CA ALA A 36 -3.43 5.39 -13.22
C ALA A 36 -4.87 5.50 -12.71
N ASP A 37 -5.81 4.82 -13.36
CA ASP A 37 -7.24 4.88 -13.01
C ASP A 37 -7.48 4.22 -11.64
N GLU A 38 -6.89 3.03 -11.40
CA GLU A 38 -6.95 2.36 -10.10
C GLU A 38 -6.41 3.23 -8.96
N MET A 39 -5.36 4.02 -9.21
CA MET A 39 -4.83 4.97 -8.23
C MET A 39 -5.81 6.09 -7.95
N ARG A 40 -6.44 6.68 -8.97
CA ARG A 40 -7.43 7.76 -8.80
C ARG A 40 -8.65 7.28 -8.02
N ASP A 41 -9.20 6.13 -8.39
CA ASP A 41 -10.34 5.52 -7.70
C ASP A 41 -10.01 5.25 -6.22
N ALA A 42 -8.80 4.75 -5.96
CA ALA A 42 -8.33 4.50 -4.61
C ALA A 42 -8.18 5.79 -3.77
N LEU A 43 -7.68 6.88 -4.36
CA LEU A 43 -7.58 8.18 -3.68
C LEU A 43 -8.95 8.77 -3.31
N VAL A 44 -10.00 8.42 -4.04
CA VAL A 44 -11.39 8.79 -3.70
C VAL A 44 -11.95 7.91 -2.59
N GLU A 45 -11.66 6.60 -2.62
CA GLU A 45 -12.21 5.64 -1.64
C GLU A 45 -11.55 5.72 -0.25
N ILE A 46 -10.24 5.96 -0.20
CA ILE A 46 -9.45 5.93 1.05
C ILE A 46 -10.03 6.86 2.14
N PRO A 47 -10.37 8.14 1.85
CA PRO A 47 -10.95 9.03 2.86
C PRO A 47 -12.23 8.51 3.49
N ASP A 48 -13.16 7.97 2.70
CA ASP A 48 -14.44 7.47 3.21
C ASP A 48 -14.22 6.25 4.10
N ARG A 49 -13.40 5.30 3.65
CA ARG A 49 -13.05 4.10 4.42
C ARG A 49 -12.29 4.43 5.70
N TRP A 50 -11.43 5.44 5.66
CA TRP A 50 -10.75 5.94 6.85
C TRP A 50 -11.74 6.60 7.81
N GLY A 51 -12.65 7.43 7.31
CA GLY A 51 -13.68 8.09 8.11
C GLY A 51 -14.66 7.13 8.78
N ASP A 52 -14.88 5.93 8.21
CA ASP A 52 -15.65 4.86 8.86
C ASP A 52 -14.93 4.23 10.05
N LEU A 53 -13.59 4.22 10.05
CA LEU A 53 -12.76 3.67 11.12
C LEU A 53 -12.38 4.72 12.17
N ASP A 54 -12.21 5.97 11.76
CA ASP A 54 -11.83 7.13 12.58
C ASP A 54 -13.05 7.72 13.31
N ARG A 55 -13.95 6.85 13.77
CA ARG A 55 -15.19 7.21 14.48
C ARG A 55 -15.00 7.07 15.99
N PRO A 56 -15.32 8.11 16.79
CA PRO A 56 -15.21 8.04 18.25
C PRO A 56 -16.10 6.97 18.89
N GLU A 57 -17.14 6.51 18.21
CA GLU A 57 -18.04 5.48 18.71
C GLU A 57 -17.42 4.08 18.65
N LEU A 58 -16.42 3.88 17.79
CA LEU A 58 -15.57 2.69 17.86
C LEU A 58 -14.66 2.80 19.10
N ILE A 59 -14.16 4.02 19.36
CA ILE A 59 -13.48 4.52 20.58
C ILE A 59 -13.78 3.82 21.90
N VAL A 60 -15.07 3.82 22.17
CA VAL A 60 -15.69 3.66 23.48
C VAL A 60 -16.34 2.29 23.52
N PRO A 61 -16.13 1.48 24.58
CA PRO A 61 -16.84 0.21 24.67
C PRO A 61 -18.33 0.52 24.67
N PRO A 62 -19.17 -0.22 23.93
CA PRO A 62 -20.61 0.02 23.96
C PRO A 62 -21.05 -0.02 25.43
N VAL A 63 -21.58 1.11 25.90
CA VAL A 63 -22.21 1.18 27.22
C VAL A 63 -23.31 0.12 27.20
N ARG A 64 -23.29 -0.77 28.18
CA ARG A 64 -24.05 -2.02 28.28
C ARG A 64 -25.55 -1.84 27.98
N GLU A 65 -25.97 -1.84 26.72
CA GLU A 65 -27.38 -2.04 26.37
C GLU A 65 -27.45 -2.97 25.17
N GLN A 66 -27.88 -4.20 25.47
CA GLN A 66 -28.25 -5.28 24.55
C GLN A 66 -27.10 -6.08 23.92
N ALA A 67 -26.78 -7.18 24.60
CA ALA A 67 -25.85 -8.23 24.19
C ALA A 67 -26.28 -8.92 22.88
N ALA A 68 -25.77 -8.45 21.75
CA ALA A 68 -25.57 -9.32 20.60
C ALA A 68 -24.40 -10.29 20.92
N ARG A 69 -24.59 -11.59 20.67
CA ARG A 69 -23.56 -12.62 20.89
C ARG A 69 -22.27 -12.22 20.20
N ALA A 70 -21.22 -11.96 20.99
CA ALA A 70 -19.88 -11.78 20.48
C ALA A 70 -19.43 -13.03 19.68
N PRO A 71 -18.70 -12.88 18.57
CA PRO A 71 -18.03 -13.99 17.89
C PRO A 71 -17.20 -14.81 18.89
N ARG A 72 -17.15 -16.14 18.72
CA ARG A 72 -16.35 -17.03 19.59
C ARG A 72 -14.90 -16.50 19.67
N GLY A 73 -14.44 -16.18 20.87
CA GLY A 73 -13.10 -15.67 21.16
C GLY A 73 -13.02 -14.20 21.60
N GLN A 74 -14.13 -13.45 21.60
CA GLN A 74 -14.18 -12.08 22.13
C GLN A 74 -14.94 -12.00 23.46
N ALA A 75 -14.32 -11.37 24.46
CA ALA A 75 -14.96 -11.14 25.76
C ALA A 75 -16.03 -10.04 25.66
N PRO A 76 -17.14 -10.14 26.40
CA PRO A 76 -18.16 -9.09 26.43
C PRO A 76 -17.59 -7.84 27.10
N GLY A 77 -17.60 -6.70 26.40
CA GLY A 77 -17.13 -5.41 26.94
C GLY A 77 -15.71 -4.99 26.55
N THR A 78 -15.07 -5.65 25.59
CA THR A 78 -13.79 -5.16 25.03
C THR A 78 -14.05 -3.96 24.12
N PRO A 79 -13.58 -2.73 24.45
CA PRO A 79 -13.60 -1.64 23.50
C PRO A 79 -12.67 -1.94 22.34
N LEU A 80 -13.20 -1.74 21.14
CA LEU A 80 -12.49 -1.55 19.88
C LEU A 80 -11.57 -2.69 19.40
N ASN A 81 -11.87 -3.10 18.17
CA ASN A 81 -11.08 -3.93 17.28
C ASN A 81 -9.56 -3.71 17.47
N LEU A 82 -8.85 -4.67 18.07
CA LEU A 82 -7.38 -4.64 18.29
C LEU A 82 -6.59 -4.18 17.05
N THR A 83 -7.17 -4.41 15.86
CA THR A 83 -6.61 -4.04 14.57
C THR A 83 -6.61 -2.51 14.32
N TRP A 84 -7.61 -1.76 14.81
CA TRP A 84 -7.57 -0.29 14.75
C TRP A 84 -6.56 0.28 15.73
N SER A 85 -6.54 -0.21 16.99
CA SER A 85 -5.52 0.19 17.97
C SER A 85 -4.12 -0.07 17.42
N ALA A 86 -3.91 -1.21 16.77
CA ALA A 86 -2.64 -1.54 16.11
C ALA A 86 -2.27 -0.57 14.97
N LEU A 87 -3.24 -0.01 14.27
CA LEU A 87 -3.06 0.92 13.15
C LEU A 87 -2.75 2.36 13.61
N VAL A 88 -3.38 2.81 14.70
CA VAL A 88 -3.19 4.18 15.22
C VAL A 88 -2.06 4.29 16.23
N ASP A 89 -1.77 3.24 17.00
CA ASP A 89 -0.69 3.25 17.98
C ASP A 89 0.68 3.16 17.28
N ALA A 90 1.46 4.23 17.43
CA ALA A 90 2.79 4.37 16.88
C ALA A 90 3.79 3.29 17.35
N ARG A 91 3.49 2.58 18.45
CA ARG A 91 4.35 1.52 19.01
C ARG A 91 4.11 0.16 18.37
N THR A 92 2.92 -0.06 17.80
CA THR A 92 2.50 -1.34 17.25
C THR A 92 2.27 -1.30 15.75
N ARG A 93 2.11 -0.12 15.17
CA ARG A 93 2.06 0.04 13.73
C ARG A 93 3.49 -0.05 13.19
N TRP A 94 3.64 -0.80 12.10
CA TRP A 94 4.80 -0.68 11.23
C TRP A 94 6.15 -1.07 11.87
N VAL A 95 6.16 -2.06 12.77
CA VAL A 95 7.37 -2.59 13.42
C VAL A 95 7.96 -3.74 12.60
N GLU A 96 7.11 -4.58 12.01
CA GLU A 96 7.48 -5.74 11.19
C GLU A 96 6.84 -5.64 9.79
N PRO A 97 7.46 -6.23 8.73
CA PRO A 97 6.78 -6.39 7.45
C PRO A 97 5.58 -7.30 7.68
N GLY A 98 4.37 -6.76 7.55
CA GLY A 98 3.18 -7.45 8.05
C GLY A 98 2.18 -6.48 8.66
N ASP A 99 2.73 -5.44 9.28
CA ASP A 99 1.98 -4.54 10.11
C ASP A 99 1.15 -3.54 9.32
N LEU A 100 0.10 -3.07 9.99
CA LEU A 100 -0.81 -2.09 9.44
C LEU A 100 -0.09 -0.75 9.27
N ILE A 101 -0.32 -0.11 8.13
CA ILE A 101 0.27 1.17 7.80
C ILE A 101 -0.77 2.26 7.99
N HIS A 102 -0.46 3.25 8.82
CA HIS A 102 -1.33 4.41 8.98
C HIS A 102 -1.40 5.20 7.65
N PRO A 103 -2.59 5.47 7.08
CA PRO A 103 -2.72 6.09 5.77
C PRO A 103 -2.00 7.44 5.65
N ALA A 104 -2.07 8.27 6.70
CA ALA A 104 -1.39 9.57 6.69
C ALA A 104 0.14 9.45 6.64
N ASP A 105 0.71 8.38 7.20
CA ASP A 105 2.16 8.16 7.17
C ASP A 105 2.58 7.62 5.80
N ALA A 106 1.85 6.62 5.27
CA ALA A 106 2.09 6.08 3.93
C ALA A 106 2.02 7.14 2.84
N LEU A 107 0.98 7.99 2.88
CA LEU A 107 0.66 8.92 1.79
C LEU A 107 1.23 10.32 2.04
N GLY A 108 1.53 10.68 3.30
CA GLY A 108 2.06 11.99 3.65
C GLY A 108 3.41 12.30 2.97
N GLY A 109 4.31 11.32 2.90
CA GLY A 109 5.57 11.45 2.18
C GLY A 109 5.38 11.73 0.68
N TYR A 110 4.41 11.06 0.05
CA TYR A 110 4.08 11.33 -1.34
C TYR A 110 3.39 12.66 -1.57
N ARG A 111 2.52 13.10 -0.65
CA ARG A 111 1.93 14.45 -0.72
C ARG A 111 3.03 15.51 -0.81
N HIS A 112 4.06 15.43 0.03
CA HIS A 112 5.17 16.39 -0.02
C HIS A 112 5.86 16.36 -1.39
N ARG A 113 6.19 15.18 -1.91
CA ARG A 113 6.80 15.01 -3.24
C ARG A 113 5.94 15.58 -4.36
N VAL A 114 4.64 15.33 -4.31
CA VAL A 114 3.66 15.85 -5.28
C VAL A 114 3.64 17.38 -5.24
N LEU A 115 3.57 17.98 -4.05
CA LEU A 115 3.55 19.43 -3.89
C LEU A 115 4.89 20.07 -4.27
N ASP A 116 6.01 19.41 -3.97
CA ASP A 116 7.35 19.86 -4.39
C ASP A 116 7.47 19.85 -5.92
N THR A 117 7.00 18.79 -6.56
CA THR A 117 6.99 18.68 -8.03
C THR A 117 6.06 19.73 -8.65
N ALA A 118 4.88 19.95 -8.06
CA ALA A 118 3.94 20.99 -8.50
C ALA A 118 4.52 22.40 -8.38
N ALA A 119 5.39 22.63 -7.40
CA ALA A 119 6.11 23.88 -7.23
C ALA A 119 7.42 23.97 -8.05
N GLY A 120 7.70 23.00 -8.93
CA GLY A 120 8.91 22.98 -9.76
C GLY A 120 10.20 22.65 -8.99
N ARG A 121 10.11 22.12 -7.77
CA ARG A 121 11.28 21.68 -6.99
C ARG A 121 11.73 20.31 -7.43
N ALA A 122 13.05 20.09 -7.43
CA ALA A 122 13.63 18.79 -7.69
C ALA A 122 13.28 17.81 -6.56
N VAL A 123 12.70 16.65 -6.92
CA VAL A 123 12.35 15.58 -5.99
C VAL A 123 13.26 14.38 -6.27
N PRO A 124 14.16 14.01 -5.35
CA PRO A 124 15.11 12.92 -5.59
C PRO A 124 14.40 11.58 -5.76
N TYR A 125 14.97 10.73 -6.62
CA TYR A 125 14.53 9.34 -6.80
C TYR A 125 14.68 8.55 -5.48
N LEU A 126 13.77 7.61 -5.24
CA LEU A 126 13.81 6.73 -4.07
C LEU A 126 14.78 5.59 -4.35
N VAL A 127 15.97 5.64 -3.77
CA VAL A 127 17.03 4.66 -4.04
C VAL A 127 16.71 3.30 -3.39
N ASP A 128 16.00 3.30 -2.26
CA ASP A 128 15.56 2.08 -1.60
C ASP A 128 14.07 2.12 -1.26
N GLY A 129 13.33 1.05 -1.59
CA GLY A 129 11.95 0.86 -1.15
C GLY A 129 11.79 0.91 0.37
N ALA A 130 12.89 0.76 1.12
CA ALA A 130 12.98 0.98 2.54
C ALA A 130 12.72 2.45 2.95
N ASP A 131 13.13 3.44 2.15
CA ASP A 131 12.94 4.86 2.47
C ASP A 131 11.48 5.35 2.34
N LEU A 132 10.63 4.58 1.64
CA LEU A 132 9.19 4.85 1.53
C LEU A 132 8.42 4.68 2.84
N PHE A 133 9.10 4.19 3.85
CA PHE A 133 8.51 3.34 4.87
C PHE A 133 9.25 3.50 6.20
N HIS A 134 10.58 3.45 6.20
CA HIS A 134 11.41 3.49 7.40
C HIS A 134 11.67 4.87 8.01
N ARG A 135 11.17 5.97 7.43
CA ARG A 135 11.39 7.31 8.01
C ARG A 135 10.12 8.15 8.04
N GLY A 136 9.13 7.66 8.78
CA GLY A 136 8.02 8.45 9.33
C GLY A 136 8.47 9.53 10.33
N ARG A 137 9.48 10.35 9.98
CA ARG A 137 9.84 11.57 10.74
C ARG A 137 9.12 12.81 10.22
N GLY A 138 8.54 12.76 9.03
CA GLY A 138 7.50 13.69 8.64
C GLY A 138 6.16 13.12 9.02
N ARG A 139 5.60 13.47 10.19
CA ARG A 139 4.14 13.44 10.31
C ARG A 139 3.65 14.31 9.17
N GLY A 140 3.07 13.71 8.13
CA GLY A 140 2.37 14.47 7.11
C GLY A 140 1.29 15.25 7.84
N SER A 141 1.51 16.54 8.09
CA SER A 141 0.55 17.37 8.79
C SER A 141 -0.68 17.51 7.90
N GLY A 142 -1.79 16.87 8.27
CA GLY A 142 -3.03 16.91 7.51
C GLY A 142 -3.90 15.68 7.75
N SER A 143 -5.19 15.83 7.47
CA SER A 143 -6.12 14.68 7.48
C SER A 143 -5.81 13.74 6.30
N VAL A 144 -6.21 12.47 6.42
CA VAL A 144 -6.12 11.50 5.31
C VAL A 144 -6.86 12.02 4.07
N ALA A 145 -8.00 12.69 4.26
CA ALA A 145 -8.77 13.32 3.20
C ALA A 145 -7.97 14.42 2.48
N ASP A 146 -7.32 15.31 3.22
CA ASP A 146 -6.52 16.39 2.62
C ASP A 146 -5.29 15.86 1.88
N ILE A 147 -4.67 14.81 2.42
CA ILE A 147 -3.55 14.12 1.77
C ILE A 147 -3.99 13.52 0.43
N CYS A 148 -5.08 12.77 0.42
CA CYS A 148 -5.61 12.16 -0.80
C CYS A 148 -6.02 13.21 -1.82
N ARG A 149 -6.69 14.29 -1.38
CA ARG A 149 -7.10 15.41 -2.23
C ARG A 149 -5.89 16.10 -2.88
N ALA A 150 -4.84 16.37 -2.10
CA ALA A 150 -3.62 17.00 -2.60
C ALA A 150 -2.92 16.13 -3.67
N ILE A 151 -2.84 14.82 -3.44
CA ILE A 151 -2.28 13.89 -4.43
C ILE A 151 -3.16 13.84 -5.69
N ALA A 152 -4.48 13.74 -5.53
CA ALA A 152 -5.43 13.67 -6.64
C ALA A 152 -5.39 14.93 -7.52
N ALA A 153 -5.31 16.13 -6.90
CA ALA A 153 -5.26 17.41 -7.60
C ALA A 153 -4.05 17.55 -8.55
N HIS A 154 -2.98 16.80 -8.29
CA HIS A 154 -1.75 16.80 -9.08
C HIS A 154 -1.42 15.41 -9.65
N ALA A 155 -2.42 14.53 -9.76
CA ALA A 155 -2.20 13.13 -10.14
C ALA A 155 -1.51 13.00 -11.50
N GLU A 156 -1.89 13.79 -12.51
CA GLU A 156 -1.23 13.72 -13.81
C GLU A 156 0.26 14.04 -13.73
N LEU A 157 0.62 15.12 -13.02
CA LEU A 157 2.01 15.52 -12.83
C LEU A 157 2.80 14.45 -12.08
N ALA A 158 2.21 13.91 -11.01
CA ALA A 158 2.78 12.83 -10.21
C ALA A 158 3.03 11.56 -11.05
N LEU A 159 2.10 11.23 -11.94
CA LEU A 159 2.19 10.06 -12.81
C LEU A 159 3.24 10.17 -13.92
N ARG A 160 3.81 11.35 -14.16
CA ARG A 160 4.97 11.55 -15.06
C ARG A 160 6.31 11.31 -14.37
N GLN A 161 6.32 11.24 -13.04
CA GLN A 161 7.54 11.13 -12.26
C GLN A 161 8.06 9.70 -12.21
N GLU A 162 9.37 9.56 -12.02
CA GLU A 162 10.04 8.25 -11.92
C GLU A 162 9.60 7.45 -10.69
N TRP A 163 9.05 8.11 -9.67
CA TRP A 163 8.49 7.47 -8.48
C TRP A 163 6.98 7.16 -8.61
N ALA A 164 6.35 7.43 -9.76
CA ALA A 164 4.90 7.22 -9.97
C ALA A 164 4.44 5.79 -9.70
N GLY A 165 5.29 4.80 -10.05
CA GLY A 165 5.00 3.39 -9.82
C GLY A 165 4.84 3.06 -8.34
N HIS A 166 5.69 3.64 -7.50
CA HIS A 166 5.65 3.48 -6.04
C HIS A 166 4.44 4.20 -5.42
N LEU A 167 4.09 5.39 -5.91
CA LEU A 167 2.88 6.09 -5.49
C LEU A 167 1.63 5.24 -5.76
N CYS A 168 1.45 4.76 -6.99
CA CYS A 168 0.31 3.91 -7.36
C CYS A 168 0.20 2.69 -6.45
N TRP A 169 1.34 2.12 -6.12
CA TRP A 169 1.43 0.96 -5.25
C TRP A 169 1.07 1.29 -3.78
N ALA A 170 1.62 2.37 -3.21
CA ALA A 170 1.33 2.79 -1.84
C ALA A 170 -0.16 3.12 -1.65
N VAL A 171 -0.76 3.81 -2.62
CA VAL A 171 -2.20 4.13 -2.63
C VAL A 171 -3.04 2.84 -2.64
N ARG A 172 -2.71 1.88 -3.53
CA ARG A 172 -3.42 0.60 -3.56
C ARG A 172 -3.29 -0.18 -2.27
N LEU A 173 -2.09 -0.22 -1.69
CA LEU A 173 -1.84 -0.90 -0.44
C LEU A 173 -2.71 -0.33 0.69
N VAL A 174 -2.72 1.00 0.85
CA VAL A 174 -3.56 1.67 1.85
C VAL A 174 -5.03 1.34 1.63
N ARG A 175 -5.53 1.42 0.39
CA ARG A 175 -6.93 1.07 0.07
C ARG A 175 -7.25 -0.39 0.44
N ASP A 176 -6.42 -1.34 -0.01
CA ASP A 176 -6.68 -2.76 0.18
C ASP A 176 -6.65 -3.13 1.67
N GLN A 177 -5.75 -2.51 2.44
CA GLN A 177 -5.73 -2.59 3.90
C GLN A 177 -7.02 -2.05 4.53
N LEU A 178 -7.47 -0.85 4.16
CA LEU A 178 -8.69 -0.26 4.74
C LEU A 178 -9.96 -1.05 4.39
N ARG A 179 -10.05 -1.57 3.15
CA ARG A 179 -11.16 -2.44 2.74
C ARG A 179 -11.30 -3.65 3.65
N ALA A 180 -10.18 -4.28 3.96
CA ALA A 180 -10.18 -5.41 4.86
C ALA A 180 -10.60 -5.11 6.30
N LEU A 181 -10.28 -3.92 6.80
CA LEU A 181 -10.67 -3.49 8.14
C LEU A 181 -12.15 -3.15 8.22
N THR A 182 -12.74 -2.73 7.10
CA THR A 182 -14.16 -2.32 6.98
C THR A 182 -15.08 -3.45 6.48
N GLY A 183 -14.67 -4.71 6.64
CA GLY A 183 -15.51 -5.89 6.32
C GLY A 183 -15.32 -6.45 4.91
N GLY A 184 -14.41 -5.89 4.11
CA GLY A 184 -13.91 -6.53 2.91
C GLY A 184 -13.04 -7.76 3.22
N PRO A 185 -12.69 -8.56 2.21
CA PRO A 185 -11.74 -9.66 2.38
C PRO A 185 -10.43 -9.10 2.98
N ARG A 186 -9.94 -9.72 4.07
CA ARG A 186 -8.68 -9.32 4.72
C ARG A 186 -7.56 -9.29 3.69
N PRO A 187 -6.64 -8.31 3.71
CA PRO A 187 -5.52 -8.39 2.81
C PRO A 187 -4.73 -9.57 3.34
N ALA A 188 -4.22 -10.37 2.44
CA ALA A 188 -3.15 -11.29 2.77
C ALA A 188 -2.10 -10.51 3.61
N ARG A 189 -1.61 -11.02 4.75
CA ARG A 189 -0.56 -10.34 5.55
C ARG A 189 0.70 -10.18 4.69
N PRO A 190 1.46 -9.06 4.72
CA PRO A 190 2.74 -9.02 4.03
C PRO A 190 3.66 -10.15 4.50
N ILE A 191 4.29 -10.86 3.57
CA ILE A 191 5.36 -11.86 3.79
C ILE A 191 6.73 -11.22 3.62
N GLY A 192 6.80 -10.10 2.90
CA GLY A 192 8.06 -9.46 2.51
C GLY A 192 8.03 -9.09 1.03
N TRP A 193 9.19 -9.09 0.39
CA TRP A 193 9.42 -8.73 -1.01
C TRP A 193 9.79 -9.95 -1.84
N CYS A 194 9.37 -9.99 -3.09
CA CYS A 194 9.67 -11.08 -3.99
C CYS A 194 11.20 -11.15 -4.23
N PRO A 195 11.85 -12.28 -3.89
CA PRO A 195 13.29 -12.44 -4.05
C PRO A 195 13.70 -12.84 -5.48
N GLU A 196 12.73 -13.11 -6.35
CA GLU A 196 13.00 -13.60 -7.72
C GLU A 196 13.90 -12.62 -8.47
N LEU A 197 14.97 -13.13 -9.08
CA LEU A 197 15.86 -12.36 -9.94
C LEU A 197 15.39 -12.50 -11.39
N PHE A 198 15.38 -11.39 -12.13
CA PHE A 198 15.19 -11.40 -13.58
C PHE A 198 16.50 -11.66 -14.31
N ASP A 199 16.42 -11.98 -15.60
CA ASP A 199 17.57 -12.28 -16.47
C ASP A 199 18.57 -11.11 -16.57
N ASP A 200 18.10 -9.88 -16.35
CA ASP A 200 18.92 -8.66 -16.33
C ASP A 200 19.63 -8.43 -14.97
N GLY A 201 19.48 -9.37 -14.03
CA GLY A 201 20.06 -9.30 -12.68
C GLY A 201 19.30 -8.39 -11.71
N SER A 202 18.18 -7.78 -12.14
CA SER A 202 17.35 -6.97 -11.26
C SER A 202 16.41 -7.83 -10.41
N TRP A 203 16.09 -7.35 -9.20
CA TRP A 203 15.20 -8.07 -8.27
C TRP A 203 13.73 -7.76 -8.56
N CYS A 204 12.88 -8.77 -8.43
CA CYS A 204 11.44 -8.62 -8.59
C CYS A 204 10.85 -7.69 -7.53
N GLY A 205 11.31 -7.72 -6.28
CA GLY A 205 10.99 -6.73 -5.25
C GLY A 205 9.48 -6.42 -5.10
N TYR A 206 8.60 -7.34 -5.50
CA TYR A 206 7.16 -7.16 -5.43
C TYR A 206 6.71 -7.61 -4.06
N PRO A 207 5.91 -6.83 -3.31
CA PRO A 207 5.49 -7.26 -2.00
C PRO A 207 4.64 -8.52 -2.11
N LEU A 208 5.03 -9.52 -1.34
CA LEU A 208 4.38 -10.81 -1.21
C LEU A 208 3.43 -10.75 -0.04
N TRP A 209 2.32 -11.48 -0.16
CA TRP A 209 1.27 -11.47 0.84
C TRP A 209 0.79 -12.90 1.11
N TYR A 210 0.60 -13.26 2.38
CA TYR A 210 0.06 -14.52 2.86
C TYR A 210 -1.16 -14.97 2.07
N PRO A 211 -1.06 -16.03 1.26
CA PRO A 211 -2.22 -16.49 0.52
C PRO A 211 -3.34 -16.90 1.49
N VAL A 212 -4.59 -16.54 1.17
CA VAL A 212 -5.76 -16.94 1.96
C VAL A 212 -5.86 -18.47 2.02
N ALA A 213 -5.48 -19.14 0.93
CA ALA A 213 -5.25 -20.57 0.86
C ALA A 213 -4.27 -20.88 -0.29
N GLY A 214 -3.54 -21.99 -0.19
CA GLY A 214 -2.70 -22.50 -1.27
C GLY A 214 -1.30 -21.88 -1.35
N ASP A 215 -0.77 -21.85 -2.57
CA ASP A 215 0.57 -21.37 -2.86
C ASP A 215 0.60 -19.84 -2.95
N LEU A 216 1.75 -19.27 -2.61
CA LEU A 216 1.98 -17.84 -2.74
C LEU A 216 2.36 -17.56 -4.19
N GLU A 217 1.58 -16.74 -4.89
CA GLU A 217 1.95 -16.21 -6.20
C GLU A 217 2.35 -14.73 -6.09
N CYS A 218 3.51 -14.39 -6.64
CA CYS A 218 3.94 -13.01 -6.78
C CYS A 218 3.12 -12.32 -7.87
N GLY A 219 2.31 -11.34 -7.50
CA GLY A 219 1.58 -10.51 -8.47
C GLY A 219 2.47 -9.68 -9.41
N GLY A 220 3.76 -9.56 -9.09
CA GLY A 220 4.81 -9.04 -9.97
C GLY A 220 5.22 -10.09 -11.01
N CYS A 221 6.26 -10.87 -10.72
CA CYS A 221 6.88 -11.83 -11.66
C CYS A 221 6.08 -13.12 -11.91
N GLY A 222 4.97 -13.35 -11.20
CA GLY A 222 4.23 -14.60 -11.23
C GLY A 222 5.00 -15.79 -10.65
N GLY A 223 6.11 -15.56 -9.94
CA GLY A 223 6.79 -16.59 -9.17
C GLY A 223 5.81 -17.24 -8.21
N VAL A 224 5.88 -18.57 -8.08
CA VAL A 224 4.99 -19.33 -7.21
C VAL A 224 5.84 -20.04 -6.18
N TRP A 225 5.55 -19.79 -4.90
CA TRP A 225 6.18 -20.49 -3.80
C TRP A 225 5.14 -21.43 -3.18
N PRO A 226 5.44 -22.74 -3.17
CA PRO A 226 4.68 -23.69 -2.36
C PRO A 226 4.61 -23.25 -0.91
N ARG A 227 3.58 -23.70 -0.18
CA ARG A 227 3.37 -23.33 1.23
C ARG A 227 4.60 -23.44 2.12
N ARG A 228 5.43 -24.47 1.92
CA ARG A 228 6.66 -24.71 2.67
C ARG A 228 7.72 -23.63 2.43
N ASP A 229 7.79 -23.11 1.21
CA ASP A 229 8.88 -22.24 0.76
C ASP A 229 8.60 -20.79 1.08
N TRP A 230 7.33 -20.35 1.04
CA TRP A 230 7.02 -18.99 1.43
C TRP A 230 7.08 -18.76 2.94
N LEU A 231 6.88 -19.79 3.78
CA LEU A 231 7.15 -19.68 5.23
C LEU A 231 8.64 -19.42 5.50
N ARG A 232 9.52 -20.14 4.80
CA ARG A 232 10.97 -19.90 4.86
C ARG A 232 11.33 -18.51 4.34
N LEU A 233 10.66 -18.05 3.28
CA LEU A 233 10.85 -16.72 2.73
C LEU A 233 10.43 -15.62 3.72
N ALA A 234 9.32 -15.82 4.44
CA ALA A 234 8.88 -14.93 5.51
C ALA A 234 9.96 -14.84 6.61
N ASP A 235 10.47 -15.99 7.08
CA ASP A 235 11.52 -16.04 8.10
C ASP A 235 12.82 -15.36 7.63
N GLN A 236 13.24 -15.58 6.38
CA GLN A 236 14.41 -14.93 5.79
C GLN A 236 14.28 -13.40 5.72
N GLN A 237 13.05 -12.89 5.67
CA GLN A 237 12.75 -11.46 5.63
C GLN A 237 12.38 -10.90 7.00
N GLY A 238 12.58 -11.68 8.07
CA GLY A 238 12.30 -11.27 9.44
C GLY A 238 10.81 -11.18 9.76
N VAL A 239 9.93 -11.72 8.91
CA VAL A 239 8.49 -11.79 9.15
C VAL A 239 8.17 -13.02 9.99
N ARG A 240 7.82 -12.82 11.26
CA ARG A 240 7.55 -13.93 12.18
C ARG A 240 6.24 -14.64 11.82
N THR A 241 6.35 -15.86 11.33
CA THR A 241 5.18 -16.71 11.05
C THR A 241 4.73 -17.42 12.34
N ARG A 242 3.76 -16.87 13.07
CA ARG A 242 3.08 -17.55 14.19
C ARG A 242 1.75 -18.13 13.75
#